data_AF-A0A151T529-F1
#
_entry.id   AF-A0A151T529-F1
#
_cell.length_a   1.000
_cell.length_b   1.000
_cell.length_c   1.000
_cell.angle_alpha   90.00
_cell.angle_beta   90.00
_cell.angle_gamma   90.00
#
_symmetry.space_group_name_H-M   'P 1'
#
loop_
_entity.id
_entity.type
_entity.pdbx_description
1 polymer ?
#
loop_
_entity_poly.entity_id
_entity_poly.type
_entity_poly.pdbx_seq_one_letter_code
_entity_poly.pdbx_strand_id
1 'polypeptide(L)'
;MWDVVEQGNYIPLDQVGREIPKAYWSEEQKQRFVLNSKVRNALMCALSKEEYTKVHSFKSAKQIWNTLALTYEGSLEVKCNRLSLLARKYELFEMVRIAT
;
A
#
# COMPACT_ATOMS: atom_id res chain seq x y z
N MET A 1 -7.68 -7.51 9.95
CA MET A 1 -7.07 -8.09 8.71
C MET A 1 -6.44 -6.98 7.88
N TRP A 2 -7.18 -5.89 7.63
CA TRP A 2 -6.65 -4.66 7.02
C TRP A 2 -5.47 -4.05 7.77
N ASP A 3 -5.39 -4.23 9.09
CA ASP A 3 -4.30 -3.72 9.94
C ASP A 3 -2.91 -4.17 9.46
N VAL A 4 -2.81 -5.36 8.87
CA VAL A 4 -1.53 -5.88 8.37
C VAL A 4 -1.10 -5.18 7.09
N VAL A 5 -2.06 -4.78 6.26
CA VAL A 5 -1.81 -4.01 5.04
C VAL A 5 -1.42 -2.58 5.39
N GLU A 6 -2.04 -1.98 6.40
CA GLU A 6 -1.72 -0.61 6.82
C GLU A 6 -0.41 -0.51 7.60
N GLN A 7 -0.18 -1.40 8.57
CA GLN A 7 0.97 -1.31 9.46
C GLN A 7 2.22 -1.92 8.80
N GLY A 8 2.09 -3.07 8.15
CA GLY A 8 3.20 -3.80 7.52
C GLY A 8 4.22 -4.40 8.48
N ASN A 9 4.05 -4.23 9.79
CA ASN A 9 4.90 -4.78 10.83
C ASN A 9 4.44 -6.20 11.20
N TYR A 10 4.94 -7.20 10.46
CA TYR A 10 4.67 -8.62 10.72
C TYR A 10 5.93 -9.43 11.10
N ILE A 11 7.13 -8.87 10.91
CA ILE A 11 8.38 -9.43 11.44
C ILE A 11 8.82 -8.57 12.61
N PRO A 12 8.91 -9.12 13.84
CA PRO A 12 9.46 -8.41 14.97
C PRO A 12 10.95 -8.12 14.76
N LEU A 13 11.35 -6.86 14.97
CA LEU A 13 12.73 -6.42 14.95
C LEU A 13 13.19 -6.09 16.37
N ASP A 14 14.46 -6.34 16.67
CA ASP A 14 15.10 -5.91 17.92
C ASP A 14 15.36 -4.39 17.90
N GLN A 15 15.88 -3.85 19.01
CA GLN A 15 16.20 -2.42 19.15
C GLN A 15 17.27 -1.94 18.14
N VAL A 16 17.99 -2.87 17.51
CA VAL A 16 19.06 -2.64 16.53
C VAL A 16 18.56 -2.88 15.10
N GLY A 17 17.27 -3.24 14.92
CA GLY A 17 16.66 -3.50 13.62
C GLY A 17 16.89 -4.91 13.06
N ARG A 18 17.39 -5.86 13.86
CA ARG A 18 17.59 -7.26 13.46
C ARG A 18 16.33 -8.09 13.70
N GLU A 19 16.07 -9.04 12.82
CA GLU A 19 14.93 -9.94 12.98
C GLU A 19 15.06 -10.77 14.26
N ILE A 20 14.05 -10.70 15.13
CA ILE A 20 13.97 -11.54 16.32
C ILE A 20 13.71 -12.98 15.85
N PRO A 21 14.47 -13.99 16.33
CA PRO A 21 14.20 -15.38 15.97
C PRO A 21 12.78 -15.79 16.36
N LYS A 22 12.12 -16.60 15.51
CA LYS A 22 10.73 -17.05 15.70
C LYS A 22 10.45 -17.72 17.04
N ALA A 23 11.48 -18.32 17.66
CA ALA A 23 11.38 -18.96 18.97
C ALA A 23 11.01 -17.97 20.10
N TYR A 24 11.41 -16.71 19.97
CA TYR A 24 11.16 -15.65 20.97
C TYR A 24 9.93 -14.81 20.64
N TRP A 25 9.16 -15.18 19.63
CA TRP A 25 7.96 -14.43 19.27
C TRP A 25 6.87 -14.65 20.30
N SER A 26 6.26 -13.55 20.72
CA SER A 26 4.98 -13.55 21.44
C SER A 26 3.87 -14.17 20.57
N GLU A 27 2.78 -14.56 21.21
CA GLU A 27 1.64 -15.16 20.52
C GLU A 27 1.00 -14.15 19.55
N GLU A 28 0.92 -12.88 19.94
CA GLU A 28 0.41 -11.78 19.12
C GLU A 28 1.26 -11.59 17.85
N GLN A 29 2.59 -11.70 17.96
CA GLN A 29 3.50 -11.62 16.82
C GLN A 29 3.33 -12.79 15.85
N LYS A 30 3.17 -14.02 16.38
CA LYS A 30 2.88 -15.21 15.57
C LYS A 30 1.53 -15.07 14.85
N GLN A 31 0.50 -14.59 15.53
CA GLN A 31 -0.81 -14.34 14.95
C GLN A 31 -0.74 -13.30 13.82
N ARG A 32 0.00 -12.20 14.02
CA ARG A 32 0.25 -11.19 12.97
C ARG A 32 0.97 -11.78 11.76
N PHE A 33 1.97 -12.63 11.97
CA PHE A 33 2.69 -13.31 10.88
C PHE A 33 1.76 -14.24 10.07
N VAL A 34 0.91 -15.01 10.74
CA VAL A 34 -0.09 -15.87 10.09
C VAL A 34 -1.08 -15.02 9.31
N LEU A 35 -1.54 -13.91 9.88
CA LEU A 35 -2.46 -12.99 9.22
C LEU A 35 -1.83 -12.37 7.96
N ASN A 36 -0.56 -11.93 8.03
CA ASN A 36 0.19 -11.47 6.85
C ASN A 36 0.25 -12.54 5.76
N SER A 37 0.51 -13.78 6.13
CA SER A 37 0.58 -14.90 5.18
C SER A 37 -0.78 -15.13 4.49
N LYS A 38 -1.88 -15.07 5.25
CA LYS A 38 -3.25 -15.18 4.71
C LYS A 38 -3.59 -14.05 3.74
N VAL A 39 -3.32 -12.80 4.12
CA VAL A 39 -3.59 -11.64 3.26
C VAL A 39 -2.72 -11.66 2.01
N ARG A 40 -1.43 -11.98 2.15
CA ARG A 40 -0.51 -12.14 1.00
C ARG A 40 -1.03 -13.19 0.03
N ASN A 41 -1.47 -14.34 0.54
CA ASN A 41 -2.04 -15.38 -0.30
C ASN A 41 -3.30 -14.91 -1.03
N ALA A 42 -4.23 -14.27 -0.32
CA ALA A 42 -5.45 -13.73 -0.91
C ALA A 42 -5.16 -12.69 -2.01
N LEU A 43 -4.21 -11.78 -1.76
CA LEU A 43 -3.75 -10.81 -2.76
C LEU A 43 -3.19 -11.52 -3.99
N MET A 44 -2.26 -12.47 -3.80
CA MET A 44 -1.64 -13.20 -4.91
C MET A 44 -2.64 -13.97 -5.76
N CYS A 45 -3.67 -14.55 -5.16
CA CYS A 45 -4.73 -15.25 -5.89
C CYS A 45 -5.57 -14.32 -6.78
N ALA A 46 -5.66 -13.03 -6.46
CA ALA A 46 -6.43 -12.05 -7.22
C ALA A 46 -5.63 -11.43 -8.39
N LEU A 47 -4.32 -11.66 -8.46
CA LEU A 47 -3.44 -11.02 -9.45
C LEU A 47 -3.41 -11.75 -10.79
N SER A 48 -3.28 -10.97 -11.85
CA SER A 48 -2.87 -11.52 -13.15
C SER A 48 -1.42 -12.02 -13.11
N LYS A 49 -1.04 -12.86 -14.08
CA LYS A 49 0.32 -13.41 -14.19
C LYS A 49 1.40 -12.31 -14.26
N GLU A 50 1.11 -11.21 -14.94
CA GLU A 50 2.05 -10.10 -15.08
C GLU A 50 2.28 -9.38 -13.74
N GLU A 51 1.20 -9.05 -13.03
CA GLU A 51 1.29 -8.40 -11.72
C GLU A 51 1.93 -9.31 -10.69
N TYR A 52 1.57 -10.60 -10.68
CA TYR A 52 2.17 -11.59 -9.80
C TYR A 52 3.69 -11.65 -10.00
N THR A 53 4.16 -11.61 -11.25
CA THR A 53 5.60 -11.62 -11.57
C THR A 53 6.35 -10.43 -10.93
N LYS A 54 5.68 -9.28 -10.78
CA LYS A 54 6.27 -8.07 -10.19
C LYS A 54 6.34 -8.12 -8.66
N VAL A 55 5.39 -8.81 -8.00
CA VAL A 55 5.19 -8.71 -6.54
C VAL A 55 5.42 -10.01 -5.77
N HIS A 56 5.64 -11.16 -6.44
CA HIS A 56 5.73 -12.47 -5.77
C HIS A 56 6.88 -12.57 -4.75
N SER A 57 7.96 -11.82 -4.95
CA SER A 57 9.15 -11.83 -4.10
C SER A 57 8.92 -11.05 -2.79
N PHE A 58 7.88 -10.23 -2.71
CA PHE A 58 7.57 -9.47 -1.51
C PHE A 58 7.07 -10.40 -0.40
N LYS A 59 7.59 -10.16 0.80
CA LYS A 59 7.26 -10.93 1.99
C LYS A 59 6.09 -10.31 2.78
N SER A 60 5.86 -9.00 2.60
CA SER A 60 4.79 -8.25 3.26
C SER A 60 3.57 -8.08 2.36
N ALA A 61 2.38 -8.33 2.91
CA ALA A 61 1.12 -7.95 2.26
C ALA A 61 1.05 -6.44 1.98
N LYS A 62 1.61 -5.60 2.86
CA LYS A 62 1.70 -4.14 2.66
C LYS A 62 2.51 -3.76 1.43
N GLN A 63 3.64 -4.43 1.19
CA GLN A 63 4.47 -4.16 0.01
C GLN A 63 3.73 -4.49 -1.29
N ILE A 64 3.03 -5.63 -1.31
CA ILE A 64 2.20 -6.03 -2.44
C ILE A 64 1.11 -5.00 -2.67
N TRP A 65 0.33 -4.66 -1.63
CA TRP A 65 -0.74 -3.68 -1.71
C TRP A 65 -0.26 -2.30 -2.17
N ASN A 66 0.83 -1.78 -1.60
CA ASN A 66 1.39 -0.50 -2.01
C ASN A 66 1.80 -0.49 -3.48
N THR A 67 2.39 -1.59 -3.98
CA THR A 67 2.79 -1.68 -5.39
C THR A 67 1.57 -1.70 -6.31
N LEU A 68 0.51 -2.41 -5.94
CA LEU A 68 -0.75 -2.43 -6.68
C LEU A 68 -1.42 -1.06 -6.66
N ALA A 69 -1.53 -0.44 -5.50
CA ALA A 69 -2.10 0.91 -5.35
C ALA A 69 -1.33 1.93 -6.19
N LEU A 70 0.00 1.89 -6.20
CA LEU A 70 0.81 2.76 -7.05
C LEU A 70 0.59 2.51 -8.55
N THR A 71 0.40 1.25 -8.95
CA THR A 71 0.20 0.87 -10.35
C THR A 71 -1.17 1.31 -10.86
N TYR A 72 -2.22 1.13 -10.06
CA TYR A 72 -3.61 1.39 -10.49
C TYR A 72 -4.11 2.80 -10.18
N GLU A 73 -3.76 3.34 -9.01
CA GLU A 73 -4.19 4.68 -8.61
C GLU A 73 -3.21 5.78 -9.03
N GLY A 74 -2.00 5.40 -9.44
CA GLY A 74 -0.89 6.30 -9.69
C GLY A 74 -0.19 6.75 -8.41
N SER A 75 1.01 7.32 -8.56
CA SER A 75 1.76 7.87 -7.43
C SER A 75 1.05 9.07 -6.80
N LEU A 76 1.35 9.34 -5.52
CA LEU A 76 0.92 10.56 -4.84
C LEU A 76 1.28 11.81 -5.66
N GLU A 77 2.46 11.83 -6.28
CA GLU A 77 2.90 12.91 -7.15
C GLU A 77 2.00 13.09 -8.38
N VAL A 78 1.63 12.00 -9.06
CA VAL A 78 0.69 12.07 -10.20
C VAL A 78 -0.67 12.60 -9.75
N LYS A 79 -1.15 12.18 -8.57
CA LYS A 79 -2.40 12.69 -7.98
C LYS A 79 -2.30 14.18 -7.66
N CYS A 80 -1.21 14.63 -7.03
CA CYS A 80 -0.95 16.04 -6.74
C CYS A 80 -0.86 16.88 -8.03
N ASN A 81 -0.12 16.41 -9.04
CA ASN A 81 0.00 17.10 -10.32
C ASN A 81 -1.35 17.23 -11.04
N ARG A 82 -2.20 16.20 -10.99
CA ARG A 82 -3.58 16.28 -11.51
C ARG A 82 -4.41 17.33 -10.76
N LEU A 83 -4.32 17.37 -9.43
CA LEU A 83 -5.00 18.38 -8.60
C LEU A 83 -4.51 19.79 -8.93
N SER A 84 -3.20 20.02 -8.99
CA SER A 84 -2.63 21.33 -9.35
C SER A 84 -3.03 21.75 -10.76
N LEU A 85 -3.05 20.83 -11.72
CA LEU A 85 -3.52 21.11 -13.08
C LEU A 85 -5.00 21.49 -13.10
N LEU A 86 -5.85 20.80 -12.34
CA LEU A 86 -7.27 21.10 -12.22
C LEU A 86 -7.51 22.45 -11.53
N ALA A 87 -6.79 22.75 -10.45
CA ALA A 87 -6.85 24.04 -9.77
C ALA A 87 -6.46 25.18 -10.71
N ARG A 88 -5.35 25.04 -11.44
CA ARG A 88 -4.94 26.02 -12.46
C ARG A 88 -5.99 26.20 -13.54
N LYS A 89 -6.60 25.11 -14.03
CA LYS A 89 -7.68 25.19 -15.03
C LYS A 89 -8.88 25.94 -14.46
N TYR A 90 -9.27 25.65 -13.23
CA TYR A 90 -10.36 26.33 -12.53
C TYR A 90 -10.11 27.83 -12.38
N GLU A 91 -8.91 28.24 -11.97
CA GLU A 91 -8.51 29.64 -11.90
C GLU A 91 -8.53 30.33 -13.28
N LEU A 92 -8.20 29.60 -14.33
CA LEU A 92 -8.24 30.11 -15.72
C LEU A 92 -9.66 30.20 -16.28
N PHE A 93 -10.65 29.52 -15.70
CA PHE A 93 -12.03 29.68 -16.11
C PHE A 93 -12.53 31.04 -15.63
N GLU A 94 -12.75 31.97 -16.56
CA GLU A 94 -13.44 33.20 -16.21
C GLU A 94 -14.87 32.89 -15.75
N MET A 95 -15.17 33.27 -14.51
CA MET A 95 -16.53 33.34 -14.00
C MET A 95 -17.26 34.49 -14.72
N VAL A 96 -18.02 34.16 -15.76
CA VAL A 96 -18.97 35.11 -16.36
C VAL A 96 -20.01 35.46 -15.29
N ARG A 97 -19.83 36.62 -14.67
CA ARG A 97 -20.82 37.20 -13.77
C ARG A 97 -22.03 37.62 -14.60
N ILE A 98 -23.12 36.88 -14.48
CA ILE A 98 -24.41 37.31 -15.01
C ILE A 98 -24.89 38.45 -14.10
N ALA A 99 -24.77 39.69 -14.56
CA ALA A 99 -25.29 40.85 -13.85
C ALA A 99 -26.82 40.77 -13.84
N THR A 100 -27.42 40.83 -12.65
CA THR A 100 -28.87 40.80 -12.40
C THR A 100 -29.42 42.20 -12.25
#